data_AF-A0A1D1YJH1-F1
#
_entry.id   AF-A0A1D1YJH1-F1
#
_cell.length_a   1.000
_cell.length_b   1.000
_cell.length_c   1.000
_cell.angle_alpha   90.00
_cell.angle_beta   90.00
_cell.angle_gamma   90.00
#
_symmetry.space_group_name_H-M   'P 1'
#
loop_
_entity.id
_entity.type
_entity.pdbx_description
1 polymer ?
#
loop_
_entity_poly.entity_id
_entity_poly.type
_entity_poly.pdbx_seq_one_letter_code
_entity_poly.pdbx_strand_id
1 'polypeptide(L)'
;MKRVIALFFALVALVAIAAAQDMTINVGDGGQKFNPPSATASVGSTITFKWLSGPHSVVQADSDSCVESTQANHFKVAAQATGTSTLKVAAGMPKMWFFCGVAQHCAVGNMKFVLTVSGGAGNGTSTNGTTGGTTGGSGSGSSGSGSSGSGSSGSSSSGSSGYGSGAATFGATFGALFTALVASLLL
;
A
#
# COMPACT_ATOMS: atom_id res chain seq x y z
N MET A 1 -7.53 5.24 -46.92
CA MET A 1 -6.24 5.71 -46.37
C MET A 1 -6.43 6.67 -45.18
N LYS A 2 -6.75 7.97 -45.38
CA LYS A 2 -6.86 8.97 -44.30
C LYS A 2 -7.93 8.69 -43.24
N ARG A 3 -9.09 8.14 -43.65
CA ARG A 3 -10.19 7.76 -42.74
C ARG A 3 -9.91 6.50 -41.92
N VAL A 4 -9.07 5.60 -42.44
CA VAL A 4 -8.65 4.36 -41.76
C VAL A 4 -7.58 4.67 -40.71
N ILE A 5 -6.67 5.61 -41.01
CA ILE A 5 -5.67 6.12 -40.06
C ILE A 5 -6.36 6.89 -38.92
N ALA A 6 -7.38 7.72 -39.23
CA ALA A 6 -8.17 8.42 -38.21
C ALA A 6 -8.95 7.46 -37.28
N LEU A 7 -9.50 6.37 -37.83
CA LEU A 7 -10.18 5.34 -37.02
C LEU A 7 -9.18 4.53 -36.17
N PHE A 8 -7.96 4.28 -36.66
CA PHE A 8 -6.91 3.62 -35.90
C PHE A 8 -6.41 4.49 -34.73
N PHE A 9 -6.24 5.81 -34.94
CA PHE A 9 -5.93 6.76 -33.86
C PHE A 9 -7.10 6.95 -32.87
N ALA A 10 -8.35 6.89 -33.35
CA ALA A 10 -9.53 6.96 -32.48
C ALA A 10 -9.75 5.68 -31.64
N LEU A 11 -9.30 4.52 -32.13
CA LEU A 11 -9.36 3.24 -31.40
C LEU A 11 -8.19 3.08 -30.39
N VAL A 12 -7.05 3.72 -30.64
CA VAL A 12 -5.90 3.80 -29.72
C VAL A 12 -6.13 4.83 -28.58
N ALA A 13 -7.12 5.73 -28.72
CA ALA A 13 -7.66 6.52 -27.62
C ALA A 13 -8.56 5.69 -26.66
N LEU A 14 -8.28 4.38 -26.55
CA LEU A 14 -8.87 3.47 -25.57
C LEU A 14 -8.58 4.05 -24.19
N VAL A 15 -9.60 4.71 -23.67
CA VAL A 15 -9.75 5.23 -22.32
C VAL A 15 -9.00 4.33 -21.34
N ALA A 16 -7.96 4.86 -20.71
CA ALA A 16 -7.42 4.28 -19.50
C ALA A 16 -8.51 4.40 -18.43
N ILE A 17 -9.40 3.41 -18.39
CA ILE A 17 -10.39 3.29 -17.32
C ILE A 17 -9.57 3.01 -16.08
N ALA A 18 -9.37 4.02 -15.24
CA ALA A 18 -8.83 3.82 -13.90
C ALA A 18 -9.76 2.83 -13.20
N ALA A 19 -9.34 1.57 -13.15
CA ALA A 19 -10.14 0.53 -12.51
C ALA A 19 -10.21 0.86 -11.02
N ALA A 20 -11.44 1.01 -10.50
CA ALA A 20 -11.66 0.99 -9.07
C ALA A 20 -11.20 -0.37 -8.55
N GLN A 21 -10.19 -0.36 -7.67
CA GLN A 21 -9.67 -1.56 -7.04
C GLN A 21 -10.24 -1.67 -5.63
N ASP A 22 -10.85 -2.82 -5.31
CA ASP A 22 -11.23 -3.14 -3.94
C ASP A 22 -10.01 -3.65 -3.18
N MET A 23 -9.77 -3.12 -1.98
CA MET A 23 -8.62 -3.47 -1.16
C MET A 23 -9.00 -3.64 0.31
N THR A 24 -8.33 -4.57 0.98
CA THR A 24 -8.59 -4.87 2.40
C THR A 24 -7.43 -4.40 3.27
N ILE A 25 -7.76 -3.69 4.35
CA ILE A 25 -6.85 -3.33 5.43
C ILE A 25 -7.25 -4.15 6.66
N ASN A 26 -6.38 -5.04 7.10
CA ASN A 26 -6.59 -5.79 8.33
C ASN A 26 -6.34 -4.88 9.53
N VAL A 27 -7.29 -4.86 10.46
CA VAL A 27 -7.25 -4.08 11.70
C VAL A 27 -7.03 -5.04 12.85
N GLY A 28 -6.01 -4.79 13.68
CA GLY A 28 -5.70 -5.68 14.80
C GLY A 28 -4.97 -6.95 14.38
N ASP A 29 -4.27 -6.94 13.25
CA ASP A 29 -3.52 -8.10 12.76
C ASP A 29 -2.31 -8.35 13.66
N GLY A 30 -2.40 -9.28 14.62
CA GLY A 30 -1.33 -9.56 15.57
C GLY A 30 -0.89 -8.35 16.42
N GLY A 31 -1.83 -7.48 16.82
CA GLY A 31 -1.57 -6.36 17.74
C GLY A 31 -2.12 -5.01 17.26
N GLN A 32 -1.63 -3.91 17.85
CA GLN A 32 -2.08 -2.53 17.59
C GLN A 32 -1.59 -2.00 16.23
N LYS A 33 -2.02 -2.60 15.13
CA LYS A 33 -1.62 -2.20 13.78
C LYS A 33 -2.73 -2.31 12.74
N PHE A 34 -2.59 -1.47 11.73
CA PHE A 34 -3.21 -1.65 10.42
C PHE A 34 -2.24 -2.41 9.53
N ASN A 35 -2.71 -3.40 8.79
CA ASN A 35 -1.91 -4.17 7.85
C ASN A 35 -2.60 -4.22 6.47
N PRO A 36 -2.00 -3.66 5.41
CA PRO A 36 -0.78 -2.85 5.44
C PRO A 36 -0.96 -1.51 6.19
N PRO A 37 0.14 -0.89 6.68
CA PRO A 37 0.09 0.43 7.33
C PRO A 37 -0.05 1.59 6.33
N SER A 38 0.10 1.32 5.04
CA SER A 38 -0.12 2.30 3.99
C SER A 38 -0.62 1.63 2.71
N ALA A 39 -1.31 2.40 1.88
CA ALA A 39 -1.76 1.93 0.57
C ALA A 39 -1.95 3.07 -0.42
N THR A 40 -2.08 2.70 -1.69
CA THR A 40 -2.45 3.61 -2.78
C THR A 40 -3.70 3.07 -3.47
N ALA A 41 -4.70 3.92 -3.69
CA ALA A 41 -5.94 3.55 -4.35
C ALA A 41 -6.36 4.62 -5.36
N SER A 42 -7.03 4.21 -6.44
CA SER A 42 -7.61 5.17 -7.38
C SER A 42 -8.92 5.74 -6.86
N VAL A 43 -9.31 6.91 -7.36
CA VAL A 43 -10.68 7.43 -7.14
C VAL A 43 -11.69 6.37 -7.57
N GLY A 44 -12.71 6.14 -6.74
CA GLY A 44 -13.75 5.13 -6.94
C GLY A 44 -13.48 3.78 -6.28
N SER A 45 -12.25 3.50 -5.84
CA SER A 45 -11.91 2.30 -5.06
C SER A 45 -12.72 2.16 -3.78
N THR A 46 -12.91 0.91 -3.34
CA THR A 46 -13.46 0.59 -2.02
C THR A 46 -12.36 0.05 -1.11
N ILE A 47 -12.16 0.71 0.03
CA ILE A 47 -11.27 0.24 1.09
C ILE A 47 -12.11 -0.49 2.12
N THR A 48 -11.81 -1.76 2.38
CA THR A 48 -12.47 -2.55 3.42
C THR A 48 -11.54 -2.66 4.63
N PHE A 49 -11.92 -2.05 5.74
CA PHE A 49 -11.29 -2.31 7.03
C PHE A 49 -11.89 -3.60 7.59
N LYS A 50 -11.05 -4.61 7.86
CA LYS A 50 -11.45 -5.91 8.40
C LYS A 50 -10.82 -6.14 9.77
N TRP A 51 -11.63 -6.26 10.81
CA TRP A 51 -11.13 -6.50 12.16
C TRP A 51 -10.80 -7.97 12.36
N LEU A 52 -9.56 -8.24 12.74
CA LEU A 52 -9.06 -9.57 13.12
C LEU A 52 -8.96 -9.73 14.63
N SER A 53 -8.84 -8.62 15.37
CA SER A 53 -8.88 -8.57 16.83
C SER A 53 -9.27 -7.17 17.29
N GLY A 54 -9.32 -6.93 18.61
CA GLY A 54 -9.60 -5.61 19.16
C GLY A 54 -9.53 -5.54 20.68
N PRO A 55 -9.93 -4.39 21.26
CA PRO A 55 -10.65 -3.30 20.58
C PRO A 55 -9.76 -2.41 19.71
N HIS A 56 -10.19 -2.15 18.47
CA HIS A 56 -9.57 -1.17 17.57
C HIS A 56 -10.63 -0.33 16.85
N SER A 57 -10.34 0.94 16.59
CA SER A 57 -11.19 1.85 15.79
C SER A 57 -10.45 2.32 14.55
N VAL A 58 -11.19 2.93 13.62
CA VAL A 58 -10.63 3.64 12.46
C VAL A 58 -11.19 5.06 12.50
N VAL A 59 -10.34 6.04 12.75
CA VAL A 59 -10.74 7.45 12.84
C VAL A 59 -9.90 8.24 11.85
N GLN A 60 -10.54 9.00 10.97
CA GLN A 60 -9.86 9.88 10.03
C GLN A 60 -9.23 11.07 10.76
N ALA A 61 -8.02 11.44 10.33
CA ALA A 61 -7.29 12.62 10.78
C ALA A 61 -6.96 13.53 9.58
N ASP A 62 -6.70 14.81 9.86
CA ASP A 62 -6.30 15.78 8.83
C ASP A 62 -4.80 15.69 8.47
N SER A 63 -4.01 14.99 9.29
CA SER A 63 -2.56 14.82 9.14
C SER A 63 -2.09 13.53 9.82
N ASP A 64 -0.78 13.25 9.78
CA ASP A 64 -0.15 12.14 10.52
C ASP A 64 -0.17 12.38 12.05
N SER A 65 -1.35 12.33 12.65
CA SER A 65 -1.59 12.64 14.06
C SER A 65 -2.60 11.68 14.69
N CYS A 66 -2.76 11.80 16.01
CA CYS A 66 -3.80 11.09 16.78
C CYS A 66 -4.99 11.99 17.10
N VAL A 67 -5.24 12.98 16.23
CA VAL A 67 -6.31 13.98 16.40
C VAL A 67 -7.37 13.70 15.34
N GLU A 68 -8.61 13.56 15.79
CA GLU A 68 -9.77 13.38 14.93
C GLU A 68 -9.90 14.57 13.97
N SER A 69 -10.27 14.28 12.71
CA SER A 69 -10.43 15.29 11.68
C SER A 69 -11.48 16.33 12.06
N THR A 70 -11.23 17.57 11.68
CA THR A 70 -12.16 18.70 11.86
C THR A 70 -13.28 18.70 10.82
N GLN A 71 -13.24 17.82 9.82
CA GLN A 71 -14.26 17.73 8.79
C GLN A 71 -15.55 17.14 9.37
N ALA A 72 -16.69 17.78 9.08
CA ALA A 72 -17.99 17.42 9.67
C ALA A 72 -18.41 15.96 9.40
N ASN A 73 -18.04 15.40 8.25
CA ASN A 73 -18.39 14.05 7.81
C ASN A 73 -17.16 13.18 7.60
N HIS A 74 -16.12 13.36 8.41
CA HIS A 74 -14.93 12.52 8.33
C HIS A 74 -15.27 11.05 8.62
N PHE A 75 -14.53 10.14 8.02
CA PHE A 75 -14.75 8.72 8.20
C PHE A 75 -14.36 8.30 9.62
N LYS A 76 -15.31 7.69 10.34
CA LYS A 76 -15.10 7.20 11.71
C LYS A 76 -15.87 5.93 11.96
N VAL A 77 -15.17 4.96 12.53
CA VAL A 77 -15.71 3.67 12.95
C VAL A 77 -15.32 3.45 14.41
N ALA A 78 -16.32 3.22 15.26
CA ALA A 78 -16.12 2.95 16.67
C ALA A 78 -15.27 1.69 16.91
N ALA A 79 -14.79 1.52 18.15
CA ALA A 79 -13.95 0.39 18.49
C ALA A 79 -14.69 -0.95 18.30
N GLN A 80 -14.06 -1.88 17.60
CA GLN A 80 -14.58 -3.21 17.28
C GLN A 80 -13.50 -4.27 17.51
N ALA A 81 -13.92 -5.53 17.63
CA ALA A 81 -13.03 -6.68 17.70
C ALA A 81 -13.12 -7.58 16.45
N THR A 82 -14.25 -7.56 15.75
CA THR A 82 -14.52 -8.32 14.53
C THR A 82 -15.43 -7.49 13.62
N GLY A 83 -15.60 -7.91 12.36
CA GLY A 83 -16.47 -7.26 11.39
C GLY A 83 -15.71 -6.51 10.30
N THR A 84 -16.46 -5.79 9.47
CA THR A 84 -15.93 -4.99 8.36
C THR A 84 -16.60 -3.63 8.26
N SER A 85 -15.88 -2.66 7.70
CA SER A 85 -16.43 -1.34 7.35
C SER A 85 -15.74 -0.84 6.09
N THR A 86 -16.48 -0.14 5.24
CA THR A 86 -15.97 0.28 3.94
C THR A 86 -15.86 1.80 3.83
N LEU A 87 -14.77 2.26 3.22
CA LEU A 87 -14.55 3.63 2.80
C LEU A 87 -14.51 3.66 1.27
N LYS A 88 -15.35 4.50 0.65
CA LYS A 88 -15.26 4.75 -0.78
C LYS A 88 -14.30 5.92 -1.03
N VAL A 89 -13.32 5.70 -1.89
CA VAL A 89 -12.33 6.73 -2.24
C VAL A 89 -12.97 7.77 -3.15
N ALA A 90 -13.16 8.97 -2.63
CA ALA A 90 -13.70 10.10 -3.38
C ALA A 90 -12.58 10.93 -4.04
N ALA A 91 -12.94 11.68 -5.07
CA ALA A 91 -12.05 12.69 -5.65
C ALA A 91 -11.80 13.84 -4.66
N GLY A 92 -10.71 14.59 -4.86
CA GLY A 92 -10.42 15.82 -4.09
C GLY A 92 -9.65 15.61 -2.79
N MET A 93 -9.39 14.36 -2.38
CA MET A 93 -8.53 14.04 -1.23
C MET A 93 -7.30 13.23 -1.71
N PRO A 94 -6.18 13.88 -2.07
CA PRO A 94 -5.01 13.17 -2.60
C PRO A 94 -4.34 12.27 -1.55
N LYS A 95 -4.61 12.52 -0.27
CA LYS A 95 -4.07 11.74 0.85
C LYS A 95 -5.04 11.78 2.02
N MET A 96 -5.24 10.64 2.67
CA MET A 96 -6.08 10.49 3.86
C MET A 96 -5.29 9.79 4.95
N TRP A 97 -5.46 10.26 6.19
CA TRP A 97 -4.79 9.71 7.37
C TRP A 97 -5.82 9.10 8.30
N PHE A 98 -5.48 7.96 8.89
CA PHE A 98 -6.33 7.25 9.83
C PHE A 98 -5.53 6.79 11.04
N PHE A 99 -6.18 6.71 12.19
CA PHE A 99 -5.61 6.18 13.41
C PHE A 99 -6.62 5.38 14.21
N CYS A 100 -6.12 4.63 15.19
CA CYS A 100 -6.98 3.99 16.19
C CYS A 100 -7.17 4.92 17.39
N GLY A 101 -8.42 5.31 17.67
CA GLY A 101 -8.82 6.17 18.78
C GLY A 101 -8.96 5.48 20.13
N VAL A 102 -8.61 4.19 20.25
CA VAL A 102 -8.50 3.53 21.56
C VAL A 102 -7.28 4.09 22.29
N ALA A 103 -7.41 4.35 23.60
CA ALA A 103 -6.39 4.98 24.41
C ALA A 103 -5.01 4.30 24.21
N GLN A 104 -3.96 5.11 24.04
CA GLN A 104 -2.58 4.69 23.80
C GLN A 104 -2.31 3.93 22.48
N HIS A 105 -3.32 3.43 21.76
CA HIS A 105 -3.11 2.66 20.52
C HIS A 105 -2.47 3.52 19.41
N CYS A 106 -2.88 4.78 19.28
CA CYS A 106 -2.22 5.71 18.35
C CYS A 106 -0.94 6.33 18.92
N ALA A 107 -1.02 6.99 20.08
CA ALA A 107 0.08 7.81 20.58
C ALA A 107 1.31 7.00 21.03
N VAL A 108 1.11 5.78 21.54
CA VAL A 108 2.19 4.89 22.01
C VAL A 108 2.36 3.70 21.07
N GLY A 109 1.26 3.07 20.65
CA GLY A 109 1.28 1.93 19.74
C GLY A 109 1.58 2.28 18.29
N ASN A 110 1.60 3.57 17.93
CA ASN A 110 1.74 4.08 16.57
C ASN A 110 0.76 3.42 15.57
N MET A 111 -0.45 3.07 16.03
CA MET A 111 -1.48 2.44 15.21
C MET A 111 -2.11 3.46 14.27
N LYS A 112 -1.48 3.63 13.11
CA LYS A 112 -1.85 4.59 12.07
C LYS A 112 -1.84 3.95 10.68
N PHE A 113 -2.67 4.48 9.80
CA PHE A 113 -2.78 4.07 8.41
C PHE A 113 -2.84 5.29 7.50
N VAL A 114 -2.17 5.23 6.35
CA VAL A 114 -2.19 6.30 5.36
C VAL A 114 -2.61 5.77 3.99
N LEU A 115 -3.57 6.46 3.37
CA LEU A 115 -4.07 6.15 2.04
C LEU A 115 -3.72 7.29 1.08
N THR A 116 -2.95 6.97 0.05
CA THR A 116 -2.64 7.87 -1.07
C THR A 116 -3.65 7.63 -2.19
N VAL A 117 -4.17 8.70 -2.78
CA VAL A 117 -5.17 8.59 -3.86
C VAL A 117 -4.55 8.91 -5.21
N SER A 118 -4.47 7.92 -6.09
CA SER A 118 -4.00 8.12 -7.47
C SER A 118 -5.09 8.75 -8.34
N GLY A 119 -4.71 9.76 -9.12
CA GLY A 119 -5.61 10.45 -10.04
C GLY A 119 -6.51 11.51 -9.39
N GLY A 120 -6.42 11.74 -8.08
CA GLY A 120 -6.97 12.94 -7.44
C GLY A 120 -5.99 14.08 -7.68
N ALA A 121 -6.40 15.12 -8.42
CA ALA A 121 -5.53 16.26 -8.71
C ALA A 121 -4.96 16.87 -7.41
N GLY A 122 -3.68 16.59 -7.18
CA GLY A 122 -2.81 17.15 -6.15
C GLY A 122 -1.40 16.89 -6.66
N ASN A 123 -0.72 17.96 -7.09
CA ASN A 123 0.64 17.92 -7.61
C ASN A 123 1.58 17.30 -6.58
N GLY A 124 1.87 16.01 -6.75
CA GLY A 124 2.77 15.23 -5.90
C GLY A 124 3.47 14.23 -6.79
N THR A 125 4.75 14.47 -7.02
CA THR A 125 5.67 13.61 -7.77
C THR A 125 5.42 12.15 -7.43
N SER A 126 4.89 11.41 -8.40
CA SER A 126 4.75 9.97 -8.35
C SER A 126 6.15 9.36 -8.48
N THR A 127 6.91 9.29 -7.39
CA THR A 127 8.15 8.51 -7.34
C THR A 127 7.77 7.05 -7.23
N ASN A 128 7.62 6.41 -8.39
CA ASN A 128 7.64 4.97 -8.52
C ASN A 128 8.99 4.46 -8.00
N GLY A 129 8.97 3.68 -6.91
CA GLY A 129 10.16 3.07 -6.37
C GLY A 129 10.68 1.97 -7.29
N THR A 130 11.77 2.26 -7.99
CA THR A 130 12.66 1.23 -8.54
C THR A 130 14.08 1.53 -8.08
N THR A 131 14.61 0.58 -7.31
CA THR A 131 15.97 0.48 -6.77
C THR A 131 17.05 0.63 -7.85
N GLY A 132 18.14 1.35 -7.53
CA GLY A 132 19.46 1.10 -8.13
C GLY A 132 20.38 2.32 -8.29
N GLY A 133 21.49 2.33 -7.56
CA GLY A 133 22.78 2.80 -8.12
C GLY A 133 23.39 4.10 -7.58
N THR A 134 24.13 3.95 -6.47
CA THR A 134 25.39 4.64 -6.06
C THR A 134 26.11 5.56 -7.07
N THR A 135 26.58 6.75 -6.66
CA THR A 135 28.03 7.10 -6.44
C THR A 135 28.29 8.61 -6.22
N GLY A 136 29.23 8.92 -5.30
CA GLY A 136 30.01 10.18 -5.15
C GLY A 136 29.34 11.30 -4.33
N GLY A 137 29.75 11.68 -3.11
CA GLY A 137 31.10 12.02 -2.60
C GLY A 137 31.26 13.55 -2.62
N SER A 138 31.78 14.32 -1.66
CA SER A 138 32.48 14.12 -0.37
C SER A 138 32.62 15.50 0.32
N GLY A 139 32.93 15.51 1.63
CA GLY A 139 33.57 16.64 2.34
C GLY A 139 32.85 17.02 3.65
N SER A 140 33.17 16.44 4.82
CA SER A 140 34.38 16.55 5.68
C SER A 140 34.30 17.68 6.72
N GLY A 141 34.36 17.30 8.00
CA GLY A 141 34.51 18.19 9.15
C GLY A 141 34.36 17.50 10.51
N SER A 142 35.40 16.77 10.94
CA SER A 142 35.64 16.17 12.27
C SER A 142 35.59 17.22 13.41
N SER A 143 35.37 16.92 14.70
CA SER A 143 36.14 16.07 15.64
C SER A 143 35.40 16.10 17.01
N GLY A 144 35.15 14.99 17.73
CA GLY A 144 36.00 14.42 18.81
C GLY A 144 35.33 14.66 20.19
N SER A 145 35.38 13.82 21.24
CA SER A 145 36.11 12.58 21.55
C SER A 145 35.58 11.95 22.88
N GLY A 146 35.65 10.62 22.98
CA GLY A 146 35.94 9.81 24.19
C GLY A 146 34.83 9.62 25.25
N SER A 147 34.64 8.50 25.95
CA SER A 147 35.41 7.25 26.12
C SER A 147 34.56 6.28 26.98
N SER A 148 34.34 5.02 26.59
CA SER A 148 35.01 3.79 27.09
C SER A 148 34.24 3.01 28.17
N GLY A 149 34.09 1.69 27.96
CA GLY A 149 33.65 0.73 28.99
C GLY A 149 33.30 -0.64 28.43
N SER A 150 34.29 -1.53 28.35
CA SER A 150 34.30 -2.86 27.73
C SER A 150 33.70 -3.98 28.60
N GLY A 151 33.31 -5.10 27.98
CA GLY A 151 33.07 -6.38 28.66
C GLY A 151 32.55 -7.51 27.77
N SER A 152 33.49 -8.30 27.21
CA SER A 152 33.36 -9.58 26.48
C SER A 152 32.67 -10.68 27.35
N SER A 153 32.18 -11.86 26.90
CA SER A 153 32.68 -12.85 25.92
C SER A 153 31.72 -14.07 25.86
N GLY A 154 31.80 -14.88 24.79
CA GLY A 154 31.44 -16.32 24.76
C GLY A 154 30.24 -16.67 23.87
N SER A 155 30.40 -17.07 22.59
CA SER A 155 30.75 -18.41 22.06
C SER A 155 29.67 -19.47 22.38
N SER A 156 29.14 -20.33 21.51
CA SER A 156 29.33 -20.66 20.09
C SER A 156 28.36 -21.82 19.73
N SER A 157 28.27 -22.13 18.43
CA SER A 157 27.99 -23.45 17.81
C SER A 157 26.56 -23.84 17.39
N SER A 158 26.38 -23.80 16.06
CA SER A 158 26.14 -24.96 15.18
C SER A 158 24.77 -25.65 15.16
N GLY A 159 24.18 -25.69 13.95
CA GLY A 159 23.04 -26.54 13.62
C GLY A 159 22.56 -26.36 12.18
N SER A 160 23.34 -26.83 11.21
CA SER A 160 22.98 -26.96 9.80
C SER A 160 22.26 -28.30 9.53
N SER A 161 21.11 -28.29 8.88
CA SER A 161 20.43 -29.38 8.12
C SER A 161 19.07 -28.79 7.70
N GLY A 162 18.50 -28.89 6.51
CA GLY A 162 18.71 -29.74 5.35
C GLY A 162 17.34 -29.87 4.65
N TYR A 163 17.27 -29.47 3.38
CA TYR A 163 16.47 -30.01 2.27
C TYR A 163 14.99 -30.41 2.51
N GLY A 164 14.09 -29.76 1.77
CA GLY A 164 12.69 -30.15 1.66
C GLY A 164 11.99 -29.45 0.49
N SER A 165 12.44 -29.73 -0.73
CA SER A 165 11.77 -29.31 -1.96
C SER A 165 10.37 -29.93 -2.06
N GLY A 166 9.34 -29.11 -1.94
CA GLY A 166 7.95 -29.46 -2.24
C GLY A 166 7.46 -28.71 -3.47
N ALA A 167 7.79 -29.22 -4.66
CA ALA A 167 7.21 -28.75 -5.91
C ALA A 167 5.74 -29.21 -5.98
N ALA A 168 4.79 -28.30 -5.74
CA ALA A 168 3.39 -28.54 -6.04
C ALA A 168 3.12 -28.15 -7.50
N THR A 169 3.02 -29.17 -8.35
CA THR A 169 2.46 -29.11 -9.70
C THR A 169 1.00 -28.66 -9.65
N PHE A 170 0.72 -27.43 -10.08
CA PHE A 170 -0.59 -27.05 -10.60
C PHE A 170 -0.44 -26.82 -12.10
N GLY A 171 -0.77 -27.88 -12.83
CA GLY A 171 -0.85 -27.84 -14.27
C GLY A 171 -2.06 -27.05 -14.78
N ALA A 172 -1.89 -26.66 -16.03
CA ALA A 172 -2.90 -26.70 -17.09
C ALA A 172 -3.86 -25.51 -17.24
N THR A 173 -3.78 -24.94 -18.45
CA THR A 173 -4.89 -24.49 -19.31
C THR A 173 -5.48 -23.10 -19.12
N PHE A 174 -4.77 -22.06 -19.57
CA PHE A 174 -5.40 -20.81 -20.08
C PHE A 174 -4.70 -20.25 -21.34
N GLY A 175 -4.10 -21.11 -22.17
CA GLY A 175 -3.30 -20.72 -23.34
C GLY A 175 -3.95 -20.98 -24.71
N ALA A 176 -5.28 -20.97 -24.81
CA ALA A 176 -5.98 -21.41 -26.04
C ALA A 176 -7.12 -20.48 -26.52
N LEU A 177 -7.03 -19.17 -26.27
CA LEU A 177 -8.05 -18.22 -26.77
C LEU A 177 -7.51 -16.93 -27.42
N PHE A 178 -6.20 -16.81 -27.69
CA PHE A 178 -5.63 -15.60 -28.34
C PHE A 178 -5.10 -15.80 -29.77
N THR A 179 -5.14 -17.01 -30.33
CA THR A 179 -4.67 -17.29 -31.70
C THR A 179 -5.76 -17.29 -32.78
N ALA A 180 -7.00 -16.89 -32.45
CA ALA A 180 -8.12 -16.91 -33.39
C ALA A 180 -8.48 -15.54 -34.02
N LEU A 181 -7.86 -14.43 -33.60
CA LEU A 181 -8.24 -13.08 -34.10
C LEU A 181 -7.24 -12.44 -35.08
N VAL A 182 -6.15 -13.12 -35.45
CA VAL A 182 -5.15 -12.56 -36.40
C VAL A 182 -5.35 -13.06 -37.84
N ALA A 183 -6.22 -14.04 -38.07
CA ALA A 183 -6.42 -14.67 -39.38
C ALA A 183 -7.51 -14.01 -40.27
N SER A 184 -8.14 -12.91 -39.83
CA SER A 184 -9.19 -12.24 -40.61
C SER A 184 -8.80 -10.88 -41.20
N LEU A 185 -7.50 -10.53 -41.20
CA LEU A 185 -7.00 -9.27 -41.77
C LEU A 185 -6.10 -9.45 -43.00
N LEU A 186 -6.15 -10.61 -43.65
CA LEU A 186 -5.46 -10.84 -44.93
C LEU A 186 -6.37 -11.38 -46.05
N LEU A 187 -7.67 -11.06 -46.01
CA LEU A 187 -8.51 -11.08 -47.21
C LEU A 187 -9.12 -9.70 -47.46
#